data_AF-A0A7C2TBT2-F1
#
_entry.id   AF-A0A7C2TBT2-F1
#
_cell.length_a   1.000
_cell.length_b   1.000
_cell.length_c   1.000
_cell.angle_alpha   90.00
_cell.angle_beta   90.00
_cell.angle_gamma   90.00
#
_symmetry.space_group_name_H-M   'P 1'
#
loop_
_entity.id
_entity.type
_entity.pdbx_description
1 polymer ?
#
loop_
_entity_poly.entity_id
_entity_poly.type
_entity_poly.pdbx_seq_one_letter_code
_entity_poly.pdbx_strand_id
1 'polypeptide(L)'
;MRKDIGVFRSIPKRPRRVLIASSHALFGQGLRSLLEKQQQGNVEIVGLVSNLEEAIQALEKEEPDLVIVDYDDRSLNRDEFLAHFVEGEKKLRVVLLSLQGSDNALIYDRRTLAASQIDEWFEEWTFSKEEPGGWQRSAVLRRKKALRSSSMRHLLIAGVLVAILTALLVAGLGQVRLLPVAASRQAQPIDFLFGLEFKVIAFLFSLIVVFMLYSILVFRRRRGDTSDAAHVTGSSRLEMLWTIVPLATVLYFAYLGGQTLAETQRADPHALEVNVIASQWSWRFEYPELGISSAELRLPVNKQVVLHLRSLDVIHSFWVPEFRVKQDALPGGEGFIRDLLITPTMTGEFKVRCAEMCGLQHAFMESPVIVVSQEEFDAWASQEAGLAADPVERGRNYAGQFGCLICHTVDGTASTGPTWKGLFGHQVTLSDGTQVVADEAYLGESILNPSARIVQGFQDLMPANIAAGMTDQQLADVIEFIKSLK
;
A
#
# COMPACT_ATOMS: atom_id res chain seq x y z
N MET A 1 77.48 52.16 -28.76
CA MET A 1 76.78 53.45 -28.97
C MET A 1 75.50 53.40 -28.14
N ARG A 2 75.40 54.21 -27.09
CA ARG A 2 74.24 54.31 -26.18
C ARG A 2 73.01 54.82 -26.92
N LYS A 3 71.81 54.38 -26.52
CA LYS A 3 70.68 55.28 -26.20
C LYS A 3 69.58 54.55 -25.41
N ASP A 4 69.50 54.88 -24.14
CA ASP A 4 68.31 54.79 -23.29
C ASP A 4 67.22 55.73 -23.79
N ILE A 5 65.96 55.26 -23.88
CA ILE A 5 64.70 56.02 -23.69
C ILE A 5 63.63 54.97 -23.29
N GLY A 6 63.24 54.83 -22.03
CA GLY A 6 62.10 55.55 -21.45
C GLY A 6 61.11 54.57 -20.79
N VAL A 7 61.25 54.38 -19.47
CA VAL A 7 60.33 53.60 -18.64
C VAL A 7 59.05 54.41 -18.42
N PHE A 8 57.92 54.00 -19.03
CA PHE A 8 56.60 54.45 -18.59
C PHE A 8 56.24 53.71 -17.30
N ARG A 9 56.37 54.39 -16.15
CA ARG A 9 55.74 53.95 -14.90
C ARG A 9 54.23 54.07 -15.07
N SER A 10 53.52 52.94 -15.08
CA SER A 10 52.06 52.91 -14.99
C SER A 10 51.61 53.57 -13.68
N ILE A 11 50.77 54.59 -13.77
CA ILE A 11 50.06 55.16 -12.62
C ILE A 11 49.23 54.03 -11.98
N PRO A 12 49.34 53.75 -10.67
CA PRO A 12 48.50 52.73 -10.04
C PRO A 12 47.03 53.16 -10.16
N LYS A 13 46.20 52.30 -10.77
CA LYS A 13 44.75 52.49 -10.80
C LYS A 13 44.24 52.50 -9.36
N ARG A 14 43.56 53.56 -8.95
CA ARG A 14 42.87 53.59 -7.64
C ARG A 14 41.83 52.45 -7.60
N PRO A 15 41.67 51.76 -6.46
CA PRO A 15 40.62 50.76 -6.31
C PRO A 15 39.25 51.41 -6.54
N ARG A 16 38.37 50.69 -7.23
CA ARG A 16 37.00 51.16 -7.47
C ARG A 16 36.22 51.11 -6.17
N ARG A 17 35.60 52.24 -5.82
CA ARG A 17 34.84 52.40 -4.58
C ARG A 17 33.42 51.89 -4.81
N VAL A 18 33.01 50.88 -4.06
CA VAL A 18 31.72 50.18 -4.24
C VAL A 18 30.86 50.34 -3.00
N LEU A 19 29.63 50.80 -3.20
CA LEU A 19 28.59 50.82 -2.17
C LEU A 19 27.62 49.66 -2.42
N ILE A 20 27.27 48.91 -1.37
CA ILE A 20 26.29 47.82 -1.47
C ILE A 20 25.03 48.22 -0.69
N ALA A 21 23.89 48.26 -1.38
CA ALA A 21 22.58 48.57 -0.80
C ALA A 21 21.72 47.30 -0.74
N SER A 22 21.46 46.82 0.48
CA SER A 22 20.67 45.62 0.76
C SER A 22 20.26 45.56 2.23
N SER A 23 18.97 45.44 2.52
CA SER A 23 18.46 45.13 3.86
C SER A 23 18.75 43.69 4.31
N HIS A 24 19.06 42.80 3.38
CA HIS A 24 19.46 41.42 3.68
C HIS A 24 20.93 41.35 4.13
N ALA A 25 21.17 41.31 5.45
CA ALA A 25 22.52 41.34 6.03
C ALA A 25 23.44 40.21 5.53
N LEU A 26 22.93 38.98 5.36
CA LEU A 26 23.71 37.85 4.87
C LEU A 26 24.12 38.00 3.40
N PHE A 27 23.22 38.54 2.57
CA PHE A 27 23.52 38.81 1.16
C PHE A 27 24.59 39.89 1.03
N GLY A 28 24.42 41.01 1.73
CA GLY A 28 25.40 42.11 1.72
C GLY A 28 26.78 41.66 2.21
N GLN A 29 26.86 40.94 3.33
CA GLN A 29 28.13 40.42 3.85
C GLN A 29 28.76 39.35 2.93
N GLY A 30 27.94 38.49 2.33
CA GLY A 30 28.39 37.50 1.35
C GLY A 30 28.99 38.15 0.12
N LEU A 31 28.32 39.16 -0.44
CA LEU A 31 28.78 39.91 -1.60
C LEU A 31 30.06 40.70 -1.31
N ARG A 32 30.14 41.35 -0.15
CA ARG A 32 31.37 42.00 0.34
C ARG A 32 32.54 41.03 0.34
N SER A 33 32.37 39.89 1.01
CA SER A 33 33.41 38.86 1.13
C SER A 33 33.84 38.32 -0.24
N LEU A 34 32.89 38.12 -1.16
CA LEU A 34 33.16 37.69 -2.52
C LEU A 34 33.99 38.72 -3.30
N LEU A 35 33.59 40.00 -3.26
CA LEU A 35 34.29 41.08 -3.96
C LEU A 35 35.70 41.30 -3.41
N GLU A 36 35.85 41.37 -2.09
CA GLU A 36 37.15 41.54 -1.43
C GLU A 36 38.10 40.36 -1.73
N LYS A 37 37.57 39.12 -1.76
CA LYS A 37 38.37 37.91 -2.01
C LYS A 37 38.73 37.71 -3.49
N GLN A 38 37.82 38.01 -4.42
CA GLN A 38 38.05 37.79 -5.85
C GLN A 38 38.76 38.94 -6.55
N GLN A 39 38.60 40.19 -6.09
CA GLN A 39 39.14 41.39 -6.74
C GLN A 39 40.31 42.01 -5.96
N GLN A 40 41.10 41.19 -5.23
CA GLN A 40 42.29 41.54 -4.44
C GLN A 40 42.92 42.91 -4.74
N GLY A 41 42.47 43.96 -4.04
CA GLY A 41 43.04 45.32 -4.10
C GLY A 41 42.54 46.22 -5.25
N ASN A 42 41.66 45.73 -6.14
CA ASN A 42 41.04 46.50 -7.22
C ASN A 42 39.67 47.11 -6.84
N VAL A 43 39.09 46.68 -5.73
CA VAL A 43 37.77 47.11 -5.24
C VAL A 43 37.88 47.45 -3.75
N GLU A 44 37.31 48.59 -3.37
CA GLU A 44 37.17 49.05 -1.99
C GLU A 44 35.68 49.16 -1.66
N ILE A 45 35.19 48.40 -0.68
CA ILE A 45 33.79 48.49 -0.25
C ILE A 45 33.67 49.66 0.73
N VAL A 46 33.05 50.76 0.28
CA VAL A 46 32.95 52.00 1.07
C VAL A 46 31.76 52.00 2.03
N GLY A 47 30.80 51.11 1.83
CA GLY A 47 29.67 50.99 2.75
C GLY A 47 28.74 49.81 2.44
N LEU A 48 28.01 49.39 3.46
CA LEU A 48 26.83 48.53 3.35
C LEU A 48 25.66 49.27 3.99
N VAL A 49 24.64 49.56 3.20
CA VAL A 49 23.47 50.34 3.61
C VAL A 49 22.22 49.47 3.50
N SER A 50 21.29 49.68 4.43
CA SER A 50 20.14 48.80 4.61
C SER A 50 18.82 49.42 4.18
N ASN A 51 18.79 50.72 3.93
CA ASN A 51 17.62 51.47 3.50
C ASN A 51 17.98 52.65 2.58
N LEU A 52 16.96 53.29 1.99
CA LEU A 52 17.11 54.35 1.00
C LEU A 52 17.78 55.61 1.56
N GLU A 53 17.42 56.02 2.76
CA GLU A 53 17.96 57.25 3.39
C GLU A 53 19.46 57.10 3.69
N GLU A 54 19.87 55.95 4.22
CA GLU A 54 21.28 55.60 4.41
C GLU A 54 22.05 55.54 3.09
N ALA A 55 21.42 55.02 2.03
CA ALA A 55 22.05 54.95 0.71
C ALA A 55 22.33 56.35 0.14
N ILE A 56 21.37 57.28 0.26
CA ILE A 56 21.53 58.67 -0.18
C ILE A 56 22.66 59.36 0.61
N GLN A 57 22.65 59.25 1.94
CA GLN A 57 23.70 59.84 2.77
C GLN A 57 25.09 59.26 2.46
N ALA A 58 25.18 57.94 2.26
CA ALA A 58 26.43 57.28 1.90
C ALA A 58 26.91 57.69 0.50
N LEU A 59 26.01 57.99 -0.43
CA LEU A 59 26.36 58.42 -1.78
C LEU A 59 26.97 59.82 -1.81
N GLU A 60 26.44 60.74 -1.01
CA GLU A 60 26.98 62.09 -0.88
C GLU A 60 28.31 62.11 -0.12
N LYS A 61 28.39 61.34 0.97
CA LYS A 61 29.56 61.32 1.85
C LYS A 61 30.73 60.53 1.27
N GLU A 62 30.44 59.35 0.74
CA GLU A 62 31.46 58.39 0.35
C GLU A 62 31.78 58.43 -1.15
N GLU A 63 31.06 59.18 -2.00
CA GLU A 63 31.33 59.31 -3.44
C GLU A 63 31.80 58.01 -4.15
N PRO A 64 30.98 56.95 -4.17
CA PRO A 64 31.35 55.67 -4.78
C PRO A 64 31.37 55.72 -6.32
N ASP A 65 32.19 54.86 -6.94
CA ASP A 65 32.26 54.66 -8.39
C ASP A 65 31.16 53.72 -8.92
N LEU A 66 30.64 52.85 -8.04
CA LEU A 66 29.68 51.80 -8.35
C LEU A 66 28.75 51.55 -7.16
N VAL A 67 27.45 51.45 -7.43
CA VAL A 67 26.46 51.03 -6.44
C VAL A 67 25.87 49.70 -6.86
N ILE A 68 25.88 48.72 -5.96
CA ILE A 68 25.23 47.44 -6.16
C ILE A 68 23.99 47.40 -5.28
N VAL A 69 22.83 47.19 -5.90
CA VAL A 69 21.54 47.21 -5.23
C VAL A 69 20.93 45.82 -5.30
N ASP A 70 20.51 45.30 -4.16
CA ASP A 70 19.62 44.14 -4.12
C ASP A 70 18.27 44.52 -4.71
N TYR A 71 18.00 44.01 -5.91
CA TYR A 71 16.79 44.30 -6.67
C TYR A 71 15.54 43.69 -6.03
N ASP A 72 15.69 42.60 -5.28
CA ASP A 72 14.57 41.88 -4.68
C ASP A 72 14.14 42.49 -3.33
N ASP A 73 14.91 43.46 -2.83
CA ASP A 73 14.62 44.18 -1.61
C ASP A 73 13.46 45.17 -1.80
N ARG A 74 12.40 45.01 -0.99
CA ARG A 74 11.22 45.88 -1.00
C ARG A 74 11.36 47.11 -0.11
N SER A 75 12.34 47.13 0.78
CA SER A 75 12.62 48.26 1.69
C SER A 75 13.41 49.37 0.99
N LEU A 76 14.12 49.02 -0.10
CA LEU A 76 14.69 49.95 -1.05
C LEU A 76 13.61 50.25 -2.12
N ASN A 77 12.83 51.31 -1.92
CA ASN A 77 11.77 51.72 -2.85
C ASN A 77 12.36 51.93 -4.25
N ARG A 78 12.06 51.01 -5.18
CA ARG A 78 12.74 50.86 -6.48
C ARG A 78 12.63 52.12 -7.34
N ASP A 79 11.43 52.67 -7.43
CA ASP A 79 11.14 53.80 -8.31
C ASP A 79 11.72 55.10 -7.74
N GLU A 80 11.71 55.22 -6.41
CA GLU A 80 12.29 56.36 -5.69
C GLU A 80 13.83 56.32 -5.70
N PHE A 81 14.41 55.12 -5.52
CA PHE A 81 15.84 54.87 -5.65
C PHE A 81 16.34 55.09 -7.09
N LEU A 82 15.57 54.77 -8.12
CA LEU A 82 15.99 55.08 -9.48
C LEU A 82 15.76 56.56 -9.82
N ALA A 83 14.62 57.14 -9.44
CA ALA A 83 14.31 58.55 -9.74
C ALA A 83 15.33 59.52 -9.11
N HIS A 84 15.67 59.33 -7.83
CA HIS A 84 16.59 60.22 -7.12
C HIS A 84 18.02 60.21 -7.71
N PHE A 85 18.43 59.10 -8.32
CA PHE A 85 19.79 58.91 -8.81
C PHE A 85 19.93 59.03 -10.34
N VAL A 86 18.84 58.85 -11.09
CA VAL A 86 18.78 59.09 -12.54
C VAL A 86 18.73 60.58 -12.86
N GLU A 87 18.16 61.42 -11.99
CA GLU A 87 18.02 62.87 -12.20
C GLU A 87 19.24 63.70 -11.73
N GLY A 88 20.19 63.11 -10.99
CA GLY A 88 21.37 63.81 -10.48
C GLY A 88 22.44 64.17 -11.54
N GLU A 89 23.28 65.17 -11.28
CA GLU A 89 24.31 65.65 -12.22
C GLU A 89 25.58 64.77 -12.29
N LYS A 90 25.81 63.86 -11.34
CA LYS A 90 27.03 63.01 -11.27
C LYS A 90 26.90 61.73 -12.10
N LYS A 91 28.01 61.28 -12.70
CA LYS A 91 28.10 60.01 -13.43
C LYS A 91 28.29 58.85 -12.45
N LEU A 92 27.23 58.08 -12.19
CA LEU A 92 27.21 56.94 -11.28
C LEU A 92 26.86 55.65 -12.05
N ARG A 93 27.51 54.52 -11.73
CA ARG A 93 27.10 53.20 -12.22
C ARG A 93 26.28 52.48 -11.19
N VAL A 94 25.14 51.92 -11.59
CA VAL A 94 24.24 51.18 -10.72
C VAL A 94 24.05 49.78 -11.28
N VAL A 95 24.29 48.76 -10.45
CA VAL A 95 24.08 47.35 -10.79
C VAL A 95 22.99 46.79 -9.91
N LEU A 96 21.91 46.33 -10.52
CA LEU A 96 20.79 45.68 -9.85
C LEU A 96 21.00 44.17 -9.89
N LEU A 97 21.06 43.54 -8.71
CA LEU A 97 21.21 42.09 -8.56
C LEU A 97 19.93 41.49 -8.00
N SER A 98 19.35 40.51 -8.70
CA SER A 98 18.23 39.70 -8.21
C SER A 98 18.72 38.30 -7.84
N LEU A 99 18.22 37.78 -6.73
CA LEU A 99 18.41 36.40 -6.27
C LEU A 99 17.31 35.45 -6.75
N GLN A 100 16.15 35.99 -7.16
CA GLN A 100 15.01 35.18 -7.61
C GLN A 100 15.09 34.72 -9.07
N GLY A 101 15.95 35.33 -9.89
CA GLY A 101 16.20 34.94 -11.28
C GLY A 101 17.67 34.60 -11.52
N SER A 102 17.97 33.39 -11.95
CA SER A 102 19.36 32.91 -12.11
C SER A 102 20.14 33.51 -13.30
N ASP A 103 19.51 34.35 -14.13
CA ASP A 103 20.11 34.79 -15.40
C ASP A 103 20.21 36.31 -15.63
N ASN A 104 19.66 37.19 -14.77
CA ASN A 104 19.59 38.63 -15.11
C ASN A 104 20.14 39.53 -13.99
N ALA A 105 21.39 39.96 -14.11
CA ALA A 105 21.87 41.20 -13.47
C ALA A 105 21.56 42.38 -14.41
N LEU A 106 20.74 43.33 -13.96
CA LEU A 106 20.40 44.53 -14.73
C LEU A 106 21.42 45.63 -14.42
N ILE A 107 22.25 45.98 -15.40
CA ILE A 107 23.27 47.02 -15.26
C ILE A 107 22.75 48.31 -15.88
N TYR A 108 22.69 49.38 -15.08
CA TYR A 108 22.34 50.73 -15.52
C TYR A 108 23.62 51.60 -15.58
N ASP A 109 23.95 52.12 -16.76
CA ASP A 109 25.01 53.12 -16.96
C ASP A 109 24.46 54.30 -17.78
N ARG A 110 24.66 55.53 -17.29
CA ARG A 110 24.26 56.75 -17.98
C ARG A 110 25.28 57.09 -19.07
N ARG A 111 25.19 56.42 -20.22
CA ARG A 111 25.62 56.96 -21.52
C ARG A 111 24.59 56.62 -22.60
N THR A 112 24.25 57.64 -23.38
CA THR A 112 23.23 57.69 -24.43
C THR A 112 23.43 56.62 -25.51
N LEU A 113 22.73 55.49 -25.41
CA LEU A 113 22.56 54.51 -26.49
C LEU A 113 21.13 53.95 -26.45
N ALA A 114 20.54 53.73 -27.63
CA ALA A 114 19.21 53.16 -27.75
C ALA A 114 19.20 51.67 -27.41
N ALA A 115 18.07 51.14 -26.93
CA ALA A 115 17.91 49.73 -26.54
C ALA A 115 18.26 48.70 -27.64
N SER A 116 18.37 49.13 -28.90
CA SER A 116 18.80 48.30 -30.04
C SER A 116 20.31 48.12 -30.17
N GLN A 117 21.12 48.78 -29.34
CA GLN A 117 22.59 48.76 -29.40
C GLN A 117 23.22 48.02 -28.20
N ILE A 118 22.44 47.17 -27.54
CA ILE A 118 22.86 46.38 -26.37
C ILE A 118 24.06 45.46 -26.70
N ASP A 119 24.19 44.99 -27.94
CA ASP A 119 25.31 44.11 -28.33
C ASP A 119 26.67 44.84 -28.33
N GLU A 120 26.68 46.17 -28.53
CA GLU A 120 27.91 46.99 -28.48
C GLU A 120 28.45 47.15 -27.05
N TRP A 121 27.62 46.95 -26.00
CA TRP A 121 28.05 46.96 -24.59
C TRP A 121 29.07 45.87 -24.27
N PHE A 122 29.09 44.77 -25.02
CA PHE A 122 29.96 43.62 -24.76
C PHE A 122 31.28 43.67 -25.53
N GLU A 123 31.48 44.65 -26.42
CA GLU A 123 32.71 44.74 -27.23
C GLU A 123 33.89 45.40 -26.48
N GLU A 124 33.65 46.40 -25.62
CA GLU A 124 34.71 46.98 -24.77
C GLU A 124 35.04 46.13 -23.53
N TRP A 125 34.14 45.22 -23.17
CA TRP A 125 34.41 44.15 -22.21
C TRP A 125 34.95 42.92 -22.93
N THR A 126 36.11 43.11 -23.59
CA THR A 126 37.05 42.00 -23.62
C THR A 126 37.49 41.77 -22.18
N PHE A 127 36.74 40.93 -21.46
CA PHE A 127 37.44 39.87 -20.75
C PHE A 127 38.42 39.35 -21.77
N SER A 128 39.71 39.51 -21.54
CA SER A 128 40.65 38.71 -22.27
C SER A 128 40.13 37.28 -22.12
N LYS A 129 39.53 36.76 -23.19
CA LYS A 129 39.85 35.42 -23.64
C LYS A 129 41.35 35.45 -23.94
N GLU A 130 42.17 35.63 -22.90
CA GLU A 130 43.17 34.61 -22.68
C GLU A 130 42.34 33.35 -22.61
N GLU A 131 42.23 32.71 -23.77
CA GLU A 131 41.89 31.31 -23.80
C GLU A 131 42.71 30.70 -22.67
N PRO A 132 42.08 29.99 -21.72
CA PRO A 132 42.81 29.21 -20.75
C PRO A 132 43.74 28.35 -21.60
N GLY A 133 45.04 28.67 -21.67
CA GLY A 133 45.96 28.07 -22.63
C GLY A 133 45.73 26.58 -22.63
N GLY A 134 45.64 25.93 -23.80
CA GLY A 134 44.92 24.66 -24.07
C GLY A 134 44.99 23.53 -23.01
N TRP A 135 45.93 23.58 -22.08
CA TRP A 135 45.94 22.91 -20.78
C TRP A 135 44.72 23.16 -19.85
N GLN A 136 44.13 24.36 -19.75
CA GLN A 136 43.06 24.63 -18.76
C GLN A 136 41.65 24.26 -19.26
N ARG A 137 41.34 24.45 -20.56
CA ARG A 137 40.11 23.89 -21.19
C ARG A 137 40.10 22.37 -21.14
N SER A 138 41.25 21.74 -21.41
CA SER A 138 41.39 20.28 -21.29
C SER A 138 41.30 19.82 -19.84
N ALA A 139 41.79 20.58 -18.85
CA ALA A 139 41.65 20.25 -17.43
C ALA A 139 40.20 20.36 -16.92
N VAL A 140 39.44 21.40 -17.29
CA VAL A 140 38.02 21.56 -16.90
C VAL A 140 37.14 20.52 -17.59
N LEU A 141 37.35 20.26 -18.88
CA LEU A 141 36.67 19.19 -19.60
C LEU A 141 37.08 17.80 -19.07
N ARG A 142 38.36 17.58 -18.73
CA ARG A 142 38.82 16.36 -18.04
C ARG A 142 38.19 16.22 -16.67
N ARG A 143 38.00 17.31 -15.91
CA ARG A 143 37.38 17.30 -14.57
C ARG A 143 35.88 17.03 -14.65
N LYS A 144 35.15 17.66 -15.58
CA LYS A 144 33.73 17.33 -15.88
C LYS A 144 33.58 15.90 -16.40
N LYS A 145 34.47 15.43 -17.28
CA LYS A 145 34.50 14.05 -17.79
C LYS A 145 34.87 13.04 -16.70
N ALA A 146 35.79 13.38 -15.79
CA ALA A 146 36.18 12.55 -14.65
C ALA A 146 35.08 12.47 -13.58
N LEU A 147 34.40 13.59 -13.26
CA LEU A 147 33.24 13.61 -12.37
C LEU A 147 32.09 12.78 -12.98
N ARG A 148 31.77 12.97 -14.26
CA ARG A 148 30.75 12.19 -14.98
C ARG A 148 31.13 10.71 -15.07
N SER A 149 32.41 10.39 -15.27
CA SER A 149 32.95 9.03 -15.22
C SER A 149 32.86 8.41 -13.83
N SER A 150 33.05 9.19 -12.75
CA SER A 150 32.95 8.71 -11.38
C SER A 150 31.49 8.44 -11.00
N SER A 151 30.58 9.36 -11.33
CA SER A 151 29.14 9.17 -11.10
C SER A 151 28.57 8.00 -11.89
N MET A 152 28.98 7.81 -13.15
CA MET A 152 28.56 6.62 -13.91
C MET A 152 29.09 5.32 -13.30
N ARG A 153 30.30 5.30 -12.72
CA ARG A 153 30.81 4.10 -12.02
C ARG A 153 29.94 3.72 -10.83
N HIS A 154 29.53 4.68 -10.00
CA HIS A 154 28.66 4.41 -8.85
C HIS A 154 27.30 3.86 -9.28
N LEU A 155 26.68 4.46 -10.31
CA LEU A 155 25.40 3.99 -10.85
C LEU A 155 25.51 2.59 -11.46
N LEU A 156 26.60 2.30 -12.18
CA LEU A 156 26.84 0.96 -12.74
C LEU A 156 27.03 -0.08 -11.64
N ILE A 157 27.81 0.22 -10.59
CA ILE A 157 28.01 -0.69 -9.46
C ILE A 157 26.69 -0.95 -8.73
N ALA A 158 25.94 0.12 -8.40
CA ALA A 158 24.64 -0.01 -7.76
C ALA A 158 23.67 -0.82 -8.64
N GLY A 159 23.62 -0.55 -9.95
CA GLY A 159 22.78 -1.29 -10.90
C GLY A 159 23.13 -2.79 -10.96
N VAL A 160 24.42 -3.14 -10.98
CA VAL A 160 24.87 -4.55 -10.93
C VAL A 160 24.46 -5.20 -9.60
N LEU A 161 24.65 -4.51 -8.47
CA LEU A 161 24.24 -5.01 -7.16
C LEU A 161 22.72 -5.21 -7.06
N VAL A 162 21.91 -4.30 -7.63
CA VAL A 162 20.45 -4.45 -7.74
C VAL A 162 20.11 -5.70 -8.54
N ALA A 163 20.75 -5.90 -9.70
CA ALA A 163 20.49 -7.07 -10.55
C ALA A 163 20.86 -8.38 -9.83
N ILE A 164 22.01 -8.42 -9.15
CA ILE A 164 22.45 -9.59 -8.37
C ILE A 164 21.47 -9.87 -7.23
N LEU A 165 21.14 -8.87 -6.42
CA LEU A 165 20.23 -9.07 -5.28
C LEU A 165 18.83 -9.49 -5.75
N THR A 166 18.33 -8.89 -6.83
CA THR A 166 17.03 -9.28 -7.43
C THR A 166 17.06 -10.73 -7.87
N ALA A 167 18.11 -11.17 -8.58
CA ALA A 167 18.24 -12.55 -9.04
C ALA A 167 18.32 -13.54 -7.86
N LEU A 168 19.06 -13.20 -6.80
CA LEU A 168 19.15 -14.00 -5.59
C LEU A 168 17.80 -14.11 -4.86
N LEU A 169 17.07 -13.00 -4.72
CA LEU A 169 15.76 -12.98 -4.08
C LEU A 169 14.74 -13.78 -4.89
N VAL A 170 14.69 -13.60 -6.21
CA VAL A 170 13.77 -14.36 -7.08
C VAL A 170 14.10 -15.85 -7.04
N ALA A 171 15.40 -16.22 -7.11
CA ALA A 171 15.82 -17.61 -7.00
C ALA A 171 15.46 -18.20 -5.63
N GLY A 172 15.71 -17.46 -4.54
CA GLY A 172 15.39 -17.86 -3.18
C GLY A 172 13.89 -18.03 -2.94
N LEU A 173 13.08 -17.05 -3.34
CA LEU A 173 11.62 -17.12 -3.26
C LEU A 173 11.06 -18.29 -4.07
N GLY A 174 11.66 -18.61 -5.22
CA GLY A 174 11.28 -19.79 -6.01
C GLY A 174 11.56 -21.13 -5.33
N GLN A 175 12.46 -21.18 -4.34
CA GLN A 175 12.71 -22.38 -3.53
C GLN A 175 11.80 -22.45 -2.29
N VAL A 176 11.27 -21.33 -1.82
CA VAL A 176 10.37 -21.29 -0.67
C VAL A 176 8.95 -21.56 -1.17
N ARG A 177 8.35 -22.67 -0.72
CA ARG A 177 6.94 -22.99 -1.00
C ARG A 177 6.02 -22.08 -0.17
N LEU A 178 5.94 -20.80 -0.56
CA LEU A 178 5.17 -19.77 0.14
C LEU A 178 3.66 -20.02 0.07
N LEU A 179 3.20 -20.52 -1.08
CA LEU A 179 1.80 -20.84 -1.31
C LEU A 179 1.61 -22.35 -1.13
N PRO A 180 0.47 -22.80 -0.57
CA PRO A 180 0.16 -24.21 -0.52
C PRO A 180 -0.04 -24.76 -1.94
N VAL A 181 -0.22 -26.06 -2.09
CA VAL A 181 -0.51 -26.65 -3.41
C VAL A 181 -1.74 -25.97 -4.05
N ALA A 182 -1.68 -25.73 -5.36
CA ALA A 182 -2.80 -25.20 -6.12
C ALA A 182 -3.76 -26.36 -6.45
N ALA A 183 -4.93 -26.38 -5.82
CA ALA A 183 -5.90 -27.47 -5.93
C ALA A 183 -7.21 -27.07 -6.63
N SER A 184 -7.28 -25.88 -7.23
CA SER A 184 -8.44 -25.41 -8.01
C SER A 184 -8.02 -24.78 -9.34
N ARG A 185 -8.97 -24.69 -10.28
CA ARG A 185 -8.77 -23.96 -11.55
C ARG A 185 -8.52 -22.48 -11.28
N GLN A 186 -9.22 -21.90 -10.30
CA GLN A 186 -9.07 -20.50 -9.87
C GLN A 186 -7.66 -20.20 -9.33
N ALA A 187 -7.00 -21.18 -8.71
CA ALA A 187 -5.66 -21.01 -8.15
C ALA A 187 -4.59 -20.72 -9.21
N GLN A 188 -4.76 -21.20 -10.46
CA GLN A 188 -3.75 -21.05 -11.50
C GLN A 188 -3.48 -19.59 -11.91
N PRO A 189 -4.48 -18.79 -12.34
CA PRO A 189 -4.24 -17.39 -12.69
C PRO A 189 -3.85 -16.55 -11.46
N ILE A 190 -4.36 -16.89 -10.27
CA ILE A 190 -3.98 -16.23 -9.02
C ILE A 190 -2.49 -16.46 -8.71
N ASP A 191 -2.01 -17.70 -8.76
CA ASP A 191 -0.60 -18.04 -8.51
C ASP A 191 0.33 -17.42 -9.56
N PHE A 192 -0.13 -17.27 -10.81
CA PHE A 192 0.60 -16.53 -11.83
C PHE A 192 0.78 -15.05 -11.46
N LEU A 193 -0.29 -14.38 -11.01
CA LEU A 193 -0.21 -12.98 -10.55
C LEU A 193 0.70 -12.84 -9.33
N PHE A 194 0.56 -13.68 -8.30
CA PHE A 194 1.47 -13.69 -7.16
C PHE A 194 2.93 -13.88 -7.60
N GLY A 195 3.18 -14.82 -8.51
CA GLY A 195 4.51 -15.07 -9.04
C GLY A 195 5.11 -13.87 -9.80
N LEU A 196 4.26 -13.10 -10.50
CA LEU A 196 4.66 -11.85 -11.15
C LEU A 196 4.93 -10.75 -10.12
N GLU A 197 4.02 -10.57 -9.16
CA GLU A 197 4.13 -9.59 -8.07
C GLU A 197 5.39 -9.82 -7.23
N PHE A 198 5.68 -11.06 -6.83
CA PHE A 198 6.90 -11.39 -6.08
C PHE A 198 8.17 -11.00 -6.83
N LYS A 199 8.22 -11.17 -8.16
CA LYS A 199 9.38 -10.75 -8.98
C LYS A 199 9.51 -9.23 -9.03
N VAL A 200 8.40 -8.51 -9.20
CA VAL A 200 8.39 -7.05 -9.23
C VAL A 200 8.77 -6.48 -7.86
N ILE A 201 8.21 -7.02 -6.77
CA ILE A 201 8.54 -6.62 -5.40
C ILE A 201 10.01 -6.92 -5.09
N ALA A 202 10.53 -8.09 -5.48
CA ALA A 202 11.95 -8.42 -5.30
C ALA A 202 12.87 -7.42 -6.01
N PHE A 203 12.50 -6.99 -7.22
CA PHE A 203 13.22 -5.95 -7.96
C PHE A 203 13.14 -4.58 -7.26
N LEU A 204 11.94 -4.12 -6.89
CA LEU A 204 11.75 -2.82 -6.25
C LEU A 204 12.42 -2.75 -4.86
N PHE A 205 12.31 -3.82 -4.08
CA PHE A 205 13.02 -3.97 -2.81
C PHE A 205 14.52 -3.87 -3.03
N SER A 206 15.07 -4.60 -4.00
CA SER A 206 16.50 -4.54 -4.33
C SER A 206 16.92 -3.15 -4.77
N LEU A 207 16.12 -2.49 -5.62
CA LEU A 207 16.36 -1.14 -6.09
C LEU A 207 16.48 -0.16 -4.91
N ILE A 208 15.52 -0.16 -3.99
CA ILE A 208 15.51 0.76 -2.85
C ILE A 208 16.65 0.43 -1.88
N VAL A 209 16.74 -0.83 -1.46
CA VAL A 209 17.69 -1.26 -0.41
C VAL A 209 19.13 -1.12 -0.87
N VAL A 210 19.46 -1.51 -2.10
CA VAL A 210 20.83 -1.37 -2.61
C VAL A 210 21.20 0.10 -2.71
N PHE A 211 20.37 0.96 -3.30
CA PHE A 211 20.70 2.39 -3.40
C PHE A 211 20.82 3.05 -2.02
N MET A 212 19.96 2.69 -1.07
CA MET A 212 20.03 3.17 0.30
C MET A 212 21.33 2.73 0.99
N LEU A 213 21.62 1.43 1.04
CA LEU A 213 22.82 0.89 1.70
C LEU A 213 24.10 1.34 1.00
N TYR A 214 24.11 1.35 -0.34
CA TYR A 214 25.22 1.86 -1.12
C TYR A 214 25.50 3.32 -0.77
N SER A 215 24.46 4.15 -0.66
CA SER A 215 24.63 5.56 -0.32
C SER A 215 25.17 5.77 1.09
N ILE A 216 24.67 5.01 2.07
CA ILE A 216 25.14 5.05 3.46
C ILE A 216 26.61 4.65 3.56
N LEU A 217 27.05 3.65 2.80
CA LEU A 217 28.41 3.11 2.89
C LEU A 217 29.42 3.92 2.07
N VAL A 218 29.06 4.31 0.83
CA VAL A 218 29.99 4.89 -0.14
C VAL A 218 30.08 6.41 0.00
N PHE A 219 28.97 7.08 0.29
CA PHE A 219 28.93 8.54 0.47
C PHE A 219 29.06 8.95 1.94
N ARG A 220 29.50 8.04 2.81
CA ARG A 220 29.80 8.35 4.21
C ARG A 220 30.95 9.35 4.30
N ARG A 221 30.76 10.41 5.09
CA ARG A 221 31.80 11.41 5.38
C ARG A 221 33.04 10.72 5.96
N ARG A 222 34.21 11.04 5.39
CA ARG A 222 35.50 10.51 5.87
C ARG A 222 35.97 11.26 7.11
N ARG A 223 36.72 10.60 7.98
CA ARG A 223 37.33 11.24 9.16
C ARG A 223 38.25 12.38 8.69
N GLY A 224 38.02 13.58 9.22
CA GLY A 224 38.81 14.78 8.89
C GLY A 224 38.35 15.55 7.64
N ASP A 225 37.34 15.08 6.91
CA ASP A 225 36.77 15.83 5.79
C ASP A 225 35.86 16.95 6.31
N THR A 226 36.14 18.21 5.97
CA THR A 226 35.34 19.40 6.33
C THR A 226 34.66 20.05 5.13
N SER A 227 34.68 19.38 3.96
CA SER A 227 34.02 19.89 2.76
C SER A 227 32.51 19.63 2.79
N ASP A 228 31.76 20.53 2.17
CA ASP A 228 30.33 20.34 1.93
C ASP A 228 30.08 19.46 0.69
N ALA A 229 28.99 18.70 0.72
CA ALA A 229 28.54 17.95 -0.44
C ALA A 229 28.03 18.91 -1.55
N ALA A 230 27.95 18.40 -2.79
CA ALA A 230 27.37 19.17 -3.88
C ALA A 230 25.89 19.50 -3.57
N HIS A 231 25.52 20.77 -3.74
CA HIS A 231 24.13 21.21 -3.60
C HIS A 231 23.33 20.75 -4.82
N VAL A 232 22.51 19.70 -4.64
CA VAL A 232 21.64 19.13 -5.68
C VAL A 232 20.20 19.33 -5.25
N THR A 233 19.43 20.06 -6.04
CA THR A 233 18.03 20.43 -5.72
C THR A 233 16.99 19.48 -6.30
N GLY A 234 17.35 18.67 -7.30
CA GLY A 234 16.45 17.66 -7.87
C GLY A 234 16.69 17.40 -9.35
N SER A 235 15.76 16.68 -9.97
CA SER A 235 15.78 16.42 -11.40
C SER A 235 14.36 16.15 -11.89
N SER A 236 13.76 17.13 -12.58
CA SER A 236 12.40 16.99 -13.13
C SER A 236 12.27 15.80 -14.08
N ARG A 237 13.34 15.42 -14.78
CA ARG A 237 13.36 14.23 -15.65
C ARG A 237 13.26 12.94 -14.85
N LEU A 238 14.02 12.82 -13.76
CA LEU A 238 13.93 11.67 -12.85
C LEU A 238 12.55 11.64 -12.20
N GLU A 239 12.03 12.82 -11.86
CA GLU A 239 10.72 12.97 -11.24
C GLU A 239 9.57 12.50 -12.12
N MET A 240 9.58 12.89 -13.39
CA MET A 240 8.60 12.37 -14.37
C MET A 240 8.75 10.86 -14.54
N LEU A 241 9.99 10.36 -14.67
CA LEU A 241 10.25 8.94 -14.91
C LEU A 241 9.73 8.06 -13.76
N TRP A 242 10.08 8.38 -12.52
CA TRP A 242 9.66 7.59 -11.35
C TRP A 242 8.19 7.81 -10.96
N THR A 243 7.47 8.70 -11.64
CA THR A 243 6.03 8.90 -11.45
C THR A 243 5.25 8.11 -12.50
N ILE A 244 5.65 8.25 -13.77
CA ILE A 244 4.99 7.59 -14.90
C ILE A 244 5.20 6.08 -14.85
N VAL A 245 6.41 5.60 -14.55
CA VAL A 245 6.70 4.16 -14.56
C VAL A 245 5.89 3.39 -13.51
N PRO A 246 5.83 3.82 -12.22
CA PRO A 246 4.96 3.16 -11.24
C PRO A 246 3.47 3.28 -11.59
N LEU A 247 3.01 4.45 -12.08
CA LEU A 247 1.63 4.62 -12.50
C LEU A 247 1.25 3.61 -13.61
N ALA A 248 2.07 3.53 -14.67
CA ALA A 248 1.86 2.58 -15.75
C ALA A 248 1.90 1.13 -15.26
N THR A 249 2.80 0.82 -14.32
CA THR A 249 2.89 -0.51 -13.70
C THR A 249 1.61 -0.86 -12.97
N VAL A 250 1.11 0.01 -12.09
CA VAL A 250 -0.14 -0.22 -11.34
C VAL A 250 -1.33 -0.35 -12.28
N LEU A 251 -1.44 0.48 -13.31
CA LEU A 251 -2.51 0.36 -14.31
C LEU A 251 -2.46 -0.98 -15.07
N TYR A 252 -1.26 -1.47 -15.38
CA TYR A 252 -1.10 -2.77 -16.02
C TYR A 252 -1.50 -3.92 -15.09
N PHE A 253 -1.10 -3.88 -13.81
CA PHE A 253 -1.55 -4.86 -12.81
C PHE A 253 -3.07 -4.81 -12.59
N ALA A 254 -3.67 -3.63 -12.54
CA ALA A 254 -5.12 -3.47 -12.43
C ALA A 254 -5.85 -4.12 -13.62
N TYR A 255 -5.33 -3.97 -14.83
CA TYR A 255 -5.85 -4.64 -16.02
C TYR A 255 -5.78 -6.17 -15.91
N LEU A 256 -4.62 -6.73 -15.55
CA LEU A 256 -4.44 -8.17 -15.37
C LEU A 256 -5.31 -8.73 -14.23
N GLY A 257 -5.43 -7.98 -13.13
CA GLY A 257 -6.30 -8.31 -11.99
C GLY A 257 -7.77 -8.35 -12.39
N GLY A 258 -8.24 -7.38 -13.18
CA GLY A 258 -9.61 -7.38 -13.71
C GLY A 258 -9.91 -8.58 -14.61
N GLN A 259 -8.96 -8.98 -15.47
CA GLN A 259 -9.11 -10.19 -16.29
C GLN A 259 -9.15 -11.46 -15.42
N THR A 260 -8.25 -11.58 -14.46
CA THR A 260 -8.19 -12.73 -13.55
C THR A 260 -9.47 -12.83 -12.73
N LEU A 261 -9.99 -11.72 -12.22
CA LEU A 261 -11.26 -11.68 -11.50
C LEU A 261 -12.41 -12.21 -12.38
N ALA A 262 -12.53 -11.71 -13.61
CA ALA A 262 -13.55 -12.16 -14.55
C ALA A 262 -13.43 -13.66 -14.91
N GLU A 263 -12.22 -14.20 -14.99
CA GLU A 263 -11.99 -15.63 -15.23
C GLU A 263 -12.39 -16.49 -14.03
N THR A 264 -12.05 -16.06 -12.81
CA THR A 264 -12.38 -16.81 -11.57
C THR A 264 -13.87 -16.85 -11.26
N GLN A 265 -14.62 -15.82 -11.71
CA GLN A 265 -16.06 -15.68 -11.47
C GLN A 265 -16.93 -16.20 -12.63
N ARG A 266 -16.35 -16.82 -13.65
CA ARG A 266 -17.12 -17.34 -14.80
C ARG A 266 -17.90 -18.60 -14.39
N ALA A 267 -19.22 -18.44 -14.31
CA ALA A 267 -20.15 -19.52 -14.00
C ALA A 267 -20.33 -20.51 -15.17
N ASP A 268 -20.36 -21.79 -14.82
CA ASP A 268 -20.77 -22.92 -15.65
C ASP A 268 -22.26 -23.19 -15.39
N PRO A 269 -23.13 -23.19 -16.41
CA PRO A 269 -24.55 -23.51 -16.26
C PRO A 269 -24.85 -24.90 -15.67
N HIS A 270 -23.88 -25.81 -15.63
CA HIS A 270 -24.03 -27.18 -15.12
C HIS A 270 -23.20 -27.43 -13.84
N ALA A 271 -22.87 -26.36 -13.12
CA ALA A 271 -22.17 -26.46 -11.85
C ALA A 271 -23.01 -27.19 -10.79
N LEU A 272 -22.35 -27.90 -9.88
CA LEU A 272 -22.98 -28.44 -8.68
C LEU A 272 -23.30 -27.28 -7.73
N GLU A 273 -24.54 -27.18 -7.28
CA GLU A 273 -24.95 -26.17 -6.30
C GLU A 273 -24.87 -26.74 -4.87
N VAL A 274 -24.27 -25.98 -3.95
CA VAL A 274 -24.19 -26.34 -2.53
C VAL A 274 -24.48 -25.10 -1.70
N ASN A 275 -25.47 -25.17 -0.81
CA ASN A 275 -25.67 -24.13 0.18
C ASN A 275 -24.69 -24.32 1.34
N VAL A 276 -23.97 -23.26 1.68
CA VAL A 276 -23.02 -23.22 2.78
C VAL A 276 -23.58 -22.32 3.87
N ILE A 277 -23.92 -22.91 5.00
CA ILE A 277 -24.52 -22.23 6.15
C ILE A 277 -23.47 -22.17 7.25
N ALA A 278 -23.13 -20.94 7.65
CA ALA A 278 -22.23 -20.69 8.77
C ALA A 278 -23.03 -20.36 10.04
N SER A 279 -22.55 -20.87 11.16
CA SER A 279 -22.97 -20.46 12.51
C SER A 279 -21.79 -20.59 13.47
N GLN A 280 -21.83 -19.95 14.63
CA GLN A 280 -20.83 -20.11 15.68
C GLN A 280 -20.89 -21.55 16.24
N TRP A 281 -19.87 -22.39 16.09
CA TRP A 281 -18.66 -22.27 15.25
C TRP A 281 -18.52 -23.51 14.36
N SER A 282 -19.49 -23.68 13.45
CA SER A 282 -19.62 -24.83 12.56
C SER A 282 -20.04 -24.43 11.15
N TRP A 283 -19.76 -25.33 10.20
CA TRP A 283 -20.22 -25.24 8.82
C TRP A 283 -21.22 -26.36 8.54
N ARG A 284 -22.30 -26.01 7.84
CA ARG A 284 -23.26 -26.98 7.29
C ARG A 284 -23.33 -26.85 5.78
N PHE A 285 -23.33 -28.00 5.10
CA PHE A 285 -23.36 -28.11 3.65
C PHE A 285 -24.64 -28.80 3.22
N GLU A 286 -25.48 -28.11 2.45
CA GLU A 286 -26.73 -28.66 1.93
C GLU A 286 -26.61 -28.79 0.39
N TYR A 287 -26.91 -29.97 -0.13
CA TYR A 287 -26.91 -30.28 -1.56
C TYR A 287 -28.39 -30.36 -1.99
N PRO A 288 -29.00 -29.24 -2.40
CA PRO A 288 -30.45 -29.15 -2.56
C PRO A 288 -30.99 -30.13 -3.60
N GLU A 289 -30.31 -30.29 -4.74
CA GLU A 289 -30.73 -31.24 -5.79
C GLU A 289 -30.66 -32.71 -5.35
N LEU A 290 -29.83 -33.01 -4.35
CA LEU A 290 -29.64 -34.36 -3.83
C LEU A 290 -30.42 -34.62 -2.54
N GLY A 291 -30.99 -33.59 -1.92
CA GLY A 291 -31.65 -33.68 -0.61
C GLY A 291 -30.71 -34.06 0.54
N ILE A 292 -29.40 -33.80 0.39
CA ILE A 292 -28.38 -34.20 1.38
C ILE A 292 -28.00 -32.98 2.24
N SER A 293 -27.82 -33.21 3.54
CA SER A 293 -27.26 -32.23 4.47
C SER A 293 -26.10 -32.87 5.23
N SER A 294 -24.93 -32.24 5.21
CA SER A 294 -23.69 -32.81 5.74
C SER A 294 -22.87 -31.79 6.54
N ALA A 295 -22.10 -32.30 7.51
CA ALA A 295 -21.09 -31.54 8.25
C ALA A 295 -19.74 -31.45 7.51
N GLU A 296 -19.59 -32.21 6.42
CA GLU A 296 -18.39 -32.26 5.57
C GLU A 296 -18.76 -31.86 4.14
N LEU A 297 -17.87 -31.13 3.48
CA LEU A 297 -18.05 -30.73 2.09
C LEU A 297 -17.38 -31.77 1.19
N ARG A 298 -18.15 -32.57 0.44
CA ARG A 298 -17.61 -33.49 -0.55
C ARG A 298 -17.83 -32.93 -1.95
N LEU A 299 -16.78 -32.91 -2.76
CA LEU A 299 -16.79 -32.31 -4.10
C LEU A 299 -16.21 -33.29 -5.13
N PRO A 300 -16.80 -33.38 -6.34
CA PRO A 300 -16.19 -34.09 -7.44
C PRO A 300 -15.06 -33.27 -8.09
N VAL A 301 -13.93 -33.91 -8.36
CA VAL A 301 -12.80 -33.28 -9.07
C VAL A 301 -13.19 -32.91 -10.51
N ASN A 302 -12.64 -31.80 -11.02
CA ASN A 302 -12.86 -31.24 -12.36
C ASN A 302 -14.28 -30.76 -12.68
N LYS A 303 -15.22 -30.82 -11.72
CA LYS A 303 -16.55 -30.23 -11.85
C LYS A 303 -16.58 -28.86 -11.16
N GLN A 304 -17.22 -27.87 -11.79
CA GLN A 304 -17.43 -26.59 -11.14
C GLN A 304 -18.54 -26.72 -10.08
N VAL A 305 -18.34 -26.03 -8.96
CA VAL A 305 -19.24 -25.98 -7.83
C VAL A 305 -19.53 -24.51 -7.54
N VAL A 306 -20.80 -24.18 -7.36
CA VAL A 306 -21.25 -22.89 -6.86
C VAL A 306 -21.64 -23.09 -5.41
N LEU A 307 -20.92 -22.43 -4.51
CA LEU A 307 -21.25 -22.39 -3.10
C LEU A 307 -22.10 -21.15 -2.83
N HIS A 308 -23.30 -21.33 -2.29
CA HIS A 308 -24.20 -20.25 -1.87
C HIS A 308 -24.03 -20.01 -0.38
N LEU A 309 -23.31 -18.96 0.00
CA LEU A 309 -22.90 -18.70 1.38
C LEU A 309 -23.86 -17.79 2.11
N ARG A 310 -24.27 -18.21 3.30
CA ARG A 310 -25.03 -17.39 4.27
C ARG A 310 -24.60 -17.67 5.70
N SER A 311 -24.86 -16.72 6.58
CA SER A 311 -24.68 -16.89 8.02
C SER A 311 -26.01 -16.82 8.78
N LEU A 312 -26.12 -17.59 9.85
CA LEU A 312 -27.23 -17.55 10.81
C LEU A 312 -27.02 -16.52 11.94
N ASP A 313 -25.79 -16.03 12.13
CA ASP A 313 -25.42 -15.17 13.28
C ASP A 313 -24.53 -13.97 12.89
N VAL A 314 -23.20 -14.14 12.94
CA VAL A 314 -22.18 -13.11 12.67
C VAL A 314 -21.57 -13.31 11.29
N ILE A 315 -20.70 -12.39 10.85
CA ILE A 315 -19.97 -12.59 9.60
C ILE A 315 -18.95 -13.71 9.79
N HIS A 316 -18.88 -14.62 8.82
CA HIS A 316 -17.84 -15.65 8.69
C HIS A 316 -17.18 -15.52 7.31
N SER A 317 -16.11 -16.27 7.06
CA SER A 317 -15.51 -16.32 5.72
C SER A 317 -15.06 -17.73 5.39
N PHE A 318 -15.63 -18.29 4.33
CA PHE A 318 -15.31 -19.63 3.87
C PHE A 318 -14.00 -19.57 3.10
N TRP A 319 -12.99 -20.28 3.60
CA TRP A 319 -11.69 -20.32 2.95
C TRP A 319 -11.04 -21.70 2.99
N VAL A 320 -10.77 -22.24 1.80
CA VAL A 320 -9.88 -23.38 1.58
C VAL A 320 -8.61 -22.83 0.91
N PRO A 321 -7.48 -22.69 1.62
CA PRO A 321 -6.28 -22.01 1.11
C PRO A 321 -5.76 -22.55 -0.22
N GLU A 322 -5.85 -23.87 -0.43
CA GLU A 322 -5.43 -24.58 -1.63
C GLU A 322 -6.25 -24.17 -2.86
N PHE A 323 -7.46 -23.62 -2.66
CA PHE A 323 -8.32 -23.13 -3.75
C PHE A 323 -8.12 -21.65 -4.08
N ARG A 324 -7.33 -20.91 -3.29
CA ARG A 324 -6.98 -19.47 -3.46
C ARG A 324 -8.11 -18.46 -3.41
N VAL A 325 -9.35 -18.91 -3.37
CA VAL A 325 -10.53 -18.05 -3.29
C VAL A 325 -11.18 -18.18 -1.91
N LYS A 326 -11.73 -17.07 -1.44
CA LYS A 326 -12.52 -17.01 -0.20
C LYS A 326 -13.75 -16.14 -0.47
N GLN A 327 -14.80 -16.39 0.28
CA GLN A 327 -15.98 -15.53 0.25
C GLN A 327 -16.59 -15.44 1.65
N ASP A 328 -16.99 -14.22 2.00
CA ASP A 328 -17.61 -13.96 3.29
C ASP A 328 -19.07 -14.41 3.27
N ALA A 329 -19.47 -15.11 4.33
CA ALA A 329 -20.84 -15.53 4.60
C ALA A 329 -21.49 -14.47 5.50
N LEU A 330 -22.52 -13.80 4.99
CA LEU A 330 -23.13 -12.65 5.63
C LEU A 330 -24.45 -13.03 6.32
N PRO A 331 -24.77 -12.43 7.49
CA PRO A 331 -26.11 -12.54 8.08
C PRO A 331 -27.12 -11.67 7.31
N GLY A 332 -28.40 -12.02 7.41
CA GLY A 332 -29.49 -11.24 6.79
C GLY A 332 -30.43 -12.02 5.86
N GLY A 333 -30.37 -13.35 5.85
CA GLY A 333 -31.26 -14.19 5.05
C GLY A 333 -30.92 -14.21 3.55
N GLU A 334 -31.89 -14.57 2.71
CA GLU A 334 -31.68 -14.85 1.28
C GLU A 334 -31.13 -13.65 0.48
N GLY A 335 -31.49 -12.42 0.85
CA GLY A 335 -30.99 -11.21 0.17
C GLY A 335 -29.49 -10.95 0.35
N PHE A 336 -28.83 -11.67 1.28
CA PHE A 336 -27.41 -11.54 1.58
C PHE A 336 -26.58 -12.75 1.18
N ILE A 337 -27.15 -13.71 0.44
CA ILE A 337 -26.42 -14.84 -0.11
C ILE A 337 -25.29 -14.34 -1.02
N ARG A 338 -24.10 -14.90 -0.87
CA ARG A 338 -22.95 -14.62 -1.72
C ARG A 338 -22.45 -15.90 -2.34
N ASP A 339 -22.10 -15.83 -3.62
CA ASP A 339 -21.67 -17.00 -4.36
C ASP A 339 -20.14 -17.09 -4.39
N LEU A 340 -19.63 -18.31 -4.24
CA LEU A 340 -18.22 -18.63 -4.45
C LEU A 340 -18.11 -19.78 -5.45
N LEU A 341 -17.39 -19.53 -6.54
CA LEU A 341 -17.18 -20.49 -7.60
C LEU A 341 -15.84 -21.19 -7.41
N ILE A 342 -15.87 -22.53 -7.36
CA ILE A 342 -14.68 -23.36 -7.21
C ILE A 342 -14.73 -24.48 -8.24
N THR A 343 -13.58 -24.80 -8.84
CA THR A 343 -13.42 -26.02 -9.65
C THR A 343 -12.21 -26.78 -9.11
N PRO A 344 -12.40 -27.79 -8.24
CA PRO A 344 -11.30 -28.58 -7.71
C PRO A 344 -10.57 -29.29 -8.85
N THR A 345 -9.24 -29.36 -8.80
CA THR A 345 -8.40 -29.98 -9.85
C THR A 345 -7.55 -31.12 -9.31
N MET A 346 -7.59 -31.35 -8.00
CA MET A 346 -6.82 -32.38 -7.32
C MET A 346 -7.67 -33.08 -6.27
N THR A 347 -7.72 -34.40 -6.31
CA THR A 347 -8.36 -35.23 -5.28
C THR A 347 -7.57 -35.18 -3.98
N GLY A 348 -8.25 -35.31 -2.85
CA GLY A 348 -7.63 -35.34 -1.53
C GLY A 348 -8.52 -34.74 -0.45
N GLU A 349 -8.00 -34.76 0.78
CA GLU A 349 -8.63 -34.16 1.94
C GLU A 349 -8.02 -32.79 2.21
N PHE A 350 -8.89 -31.79 2.23
CA PHE A 350 -8.61 -30.41 2.60
C PHE A 350 -9.48 -30.04 3.80
N LYS A 351 -9.40 -28.78 4.23
CA LYS A 351 -10.32 -28.24 5.22
C LYS A 351 -10.69 -26.82 4.91
N VAL A 352 -11.96 -26.49 5.15
CA VAL A 352 -12.39 -25.10 5.23
C VAL A 352 -11.94 -24.54 6.58
N ARG A 353 -11.52 -23.28 6.57
CA ARG A 353 -11.24 -22.47 7.76
C ARG A 353 -12.12 -21.23 7.72
N CYS A 354 -12.55 -20.76 8.88
CA CYS A 354 -13.10 -19.42 9.00
C CYS A 354 -11.99 -18.37 8.86
N ALA A 355 -12.15 -17.44 7.92
CA ALA A 355 -11.19 -16.36 7.64
C ALA A 355 -11.70 -14.96 7.99
N GLU A 356 -12.78 -14.86 8.77
CA GLU A 356 -13.29 -13.60 9.33
C GLU A 356 -13.61 -13.80 10.82
N MET A 357 -13.22 -12.83 11.66
CA MET A 357 -13.26 -13.01 13.11
C MET A 357 -14.71 -13.20 13.61
N CYS A 358 -15.05 -14.42 14.03
CA CYS A 358 -16.42 -14.81 14.37
C CYS A 358 -16.64 -15.17 15.85
N GLY A 359 -15.69 -14.87 16.73
CA GLY A 359 -15.82 -15.06 18.19
C GLY A 359 -14.77 -15.98 18.80
N LEU A 360 -15.05 -16.49 20.01
CA LEU A 360 -14.04 -17.15 20.85
C LEU A 360 -13.45 -18.44 20.24
N GLN A 361 -14.25 -19.24 19.53
CA GLN A 361 -13.77 -20.47 18.87
C GLN A 361 -13.43 -20.26 17.39
N HIS A 362 -13.22 -19.01 16.95
CA HIS A 362 -12.92 -18.68 15.54
C HIS A 362 -11.80 -19.54 14.93
N ALA A 363 -10.70 -19.72 15.66
CA ALA A 363 -9.55 -20.51 15.19
C ALA A 363 -9.83 -22.01 15.04
N PHE A 364 -10.92 -22.51 15.63
CA PHE A 364 -11.31 -23.93 15.60
C PHE A 364 -12.50 -24.19 14.68
N MET A 365 -13.02 -23.16 14.01
CA MET A 365 -14.12 -23.26 13.06
C MET A 365 -13.64 -23.84 11.73
N GLU A 366 -13.42 -25.14 11.72
CA GLU A 366 -12.94 -25.92 10.58
C GLU A 366 -13.89 -27.08 10.26
N SER A 367 -14.03 -27.43 8.98
CA SER A 367 -14.71 -28.65 8.53
C SER A 367 -13.93 -29.35 7.41
N PRO A 368 -13.99 -30.69 7.29
CA PRO A 368 -13.40 -31.42 6.18
C PRO A 368 -13.97 -30.99 4.82
N VAL A 369 -13.07 -30.90 3.83
CA VAL A 369 -13.40 -30.70 2.42
C VAL A 369 -12.76 -31.83 1.63
N ILE A 370 -13.57 -32.77 1.13
CA ILE A 370 -13.11 -34.02 0.54
C ILE A 370 -13.34 -33.97 -0.96
N VAL A 371 -12.26 -33.92 -1.74
CA VAL A 371 -12.34 -33.92 -3.21
C VAL A 371 -12.09 -35.33 -3.72
N VAL A 372 -13.10 -35.90 -4.39
CA VAL A 372 -13.10 -37.29 -4.86
C VAL A 372 -13.34 -37.39 -6.38
N SER A 373 -13.23 -38.60 -6.91
CA SER A 373 -13.67 -38.89 -8.29
C SER A 373 -15.19 -38.70 -8.44
N GLN A 374 -15.68 -38.50 -9.67
CA GLN A 374 -17.13 -38.39 -9.91
C GLN A 374 -17.87 -39.67 -9.46
N GLU A 375 -17.28 -40.84 -9.71
CA GLU A 375 -17.85 -42.14 -9.29
C GLU A 375 -17.98 -42.26 -7.77
N GLU A 376 -16.94 -41.89 -7.02
CA GLU A 376 -16.98 -41.87 -5.55
C GLU A 376 -17.96 -40.85 -5.00
N PHE A 377 -18.08 -39.68 -5.65
CA PHE A 377 -19.08 -38.68 -5.28
C PHE A 377 -20.50 -39.22 -5.48
N ASP A 378 -20.78 -39.85 -6.62
CA ASP A 378 -22.10 -40.39 -6.94
C ASP A 378 -22.47 -41.57 -6.01
N ALA A 379 -21.49 -42.41 -5.65
CA ALA A 379 -21.67 -43.49 -4.67
C ALA A 379 -21.99 -42.95 -3.28
N TRP A 380 -21.24 -41.95 -2.81
CA TRP A 380 -21.51 -41.26 -1.55
C TRP A 380 -22.88 -40.58 -1.57
N ALA A 381 -23.21 -39.84 -2.62
CA ALA A 381 -24.48 -39.14 -2.75
C ALA A 381 -25.67 -40.13 -2.73
N SER A 382 -25.55 -41.28 -3.40
CA SER A 382 -26.59 -42.31 -3.38
C SER A 382 -26.78 -42.92 -1.99
N GLN A 383 -25.68 -43.14 -1.26
CA GLN A 383 -25.73 -43.64 0.11
C GLN A 383 -26.38 -42.62 1.06
N GLU A 384 -25.93 -41.36 1.01
CA GLU A 384 -26.48 -40.28 1.83
C GLU A 384 -27.94 -39.98 1.50
N ALA A 385 -28.33 -39.99 0.23
CA ALA A 385 -29.72 -39.83 -0.17
C ALA A 385 -30.60 -40.97 0.37
N GLY A 386 -30.07 -42.19 0.42
CA GLY A 386 -30.73 -43.33 1.06
C GLY A 386 -30.94 -43.14 2.56
N LEU A 387 -29.94 -42.63 3.27
CA LEU A 387 -30.03 -42.29 4.70
C LEU A 387 -30.97 -41.10 4.94
N ALA A 388 -30.92 -40.09 4.07
CA ALA A 388 -31.80 -38.94 4.09
C ALA A 388 -33.26 -39.32 3.78
N ALA A 389 -33.55 -40.51 3.24
CA ALA A 389 -34.93 -40.98 3.06
C ALA A 389 -35.55 -41.50 4.38
N ASP A 390 -34.75 -41.91 5.37
CA ASP A 390 -35.24 -42.41 6.67
C ASP A 390 -35.54 -41.25 7.65
N PRO A 391 -36.81 -41.07 8.10
CA PRO A 391 -37.17 -40.04 9.08
C PRO A 391 -36.35 -40.08 10.38
N VAL A 392 -35.97 -41.27 10.84
CA VAL A 392 -35.22 -41.44 12.09
C VAL A 392 -33.78 -40.92 11.93
N GLU A 393 -33.10 -41.30 10.84
CA GLU A 393 -31.75 -40.82 10.56
C GLU A 393 -31.73 -39.32 10.19
N ARG A 394 -32.72 -38.83 9.43
CA ARG A 394 -32.91 -37.39 9.23
C ARG A 394 -33.05 -36.65 10.56
N GLY A 395 -33.88 -37.17 11.45
CA GLY A 395 -34.10 -36.60 12.78
C GLY A 395 -32.85 -36.58 13.63
N ARG A 396 -32.07 -37.67 13.61
CA ARG A 396 -30.77 -37.76 14.28
C ARG A 396 -29.78 -36.72 13.75
N ASN A 397 -29.71 -36.56 12.43
CA ASN A 397 -28.85 -35.58 11.79
C ASN A 397 -29.26 -34.14 12.15
N TYR A 398 -30.56 -33.80 12.07
CA TYR A 398 -31.04 -32.49 12.49
C TYR A 398 -30.80 -32.23 13.98
N ALA A 399 -30.98 -33.20 14.85
CA ALA A 399 -30.66 -33.07 16.27
C ALA A 399 -29.17 -32.75 16.51
N GLY A 400 -28.26 -33.32 15.70
CA GLY A 400 -26.85 -32.94 15.70
C GLY A 400 -26.60 -31.53 15.17
N GLN A 401 -27.23 -31.18 14.04
CA GLN A 401 -27.05 -29.89 13.35
C GLN A 401 -27.56 -28.69 14.16
N PHE A 402 -28.69 -28.83 14.84
CA PHE A 402 -29.24 -27.81 15.74
C PHE A 402 -28.58 -27.85 17.13
N GLY A 403 -27.56 -28.69 17.34
CA GLY A 403 -26.79 -28.75 18.59
C GLY A 403 -27.54 -29.40 19.76
N CYS A 404 -28.70 -30.04 19.52
CA CYS A 404 -29.51 -30.67 20.57
C CYS A 404 -28.70 -31.74 21.33
N LEU A 405 -27.90 -32.53 20.59
CA LEU A 405 -27.10 -33.63 21.15
C LEU A 405 -25.91 -33.18 22.02
N ILE A 406 -25.64 -31.88 22.11
CA ILE A 406 -24.63 -31.32 23.02
C ILE A 406 -25.16 -31.34 24.47
N CYS A 407 -26.45 -31.09 24.64
CA CYS A 407 -27.10 -30.99 25.95
C CYS A 407 -27.98 -32.21 26.27
N HIS A 408 -28.54 -32.87 25.26
CA HIS A 408 -29.40 -34.04 25.41
C HIS A 408 -28.67 -35.32 25.00
N THR A 409 -28.66 -36.30 25.89
CA THR A 409 -28.05 -37.61 25.64
C THR A 409 -29.09 -38.58 25.09
N VAL A 410 -28.61 -39.63 24.43
CA VAL A 410 -29.45 -40.70 23.86
C VAL A 410 -29.20 -42.07 24.51
N ASP A 411 -28.35 -42.11 25.54
CA ASP A 411 -27.89 -43.33 26.21
C ASP A 411 -28.53 -43.58 27.58
N GLY A 412 -29.31 -42.61 28.09
CA GLY A 412 -29.96 -42.64 29.40
C GLY A 412 -29.23 -41.85 30.50
N THR A 413 -28.06 -41.27 30.21
CA THR A 413 -27.31 -40.47 31.19
C THR A 413 -27.84 -39.03 31.27
N ALA A 414 -27.93 -38.43 32.45
CA ALA A 414 -28.30 -37.01 32.55
C ALA A 414 -27.11 -36.11 32.15
N SER A 415 -27.38 -35.05 31.38
CA SER A 415 -26.41 -34.01 31.02
C SER A 415 -26.99 -32.63 31.40
N THR A 416 -26.65 -31.58 30.66
CA THR A 416 -27.24 -30.23 30.81
C THR A 416 -28.77 -30.26 30.63
N GLY A 417 -29.28 -31.12 29.76
CA GLY A 417 -30.71 -31.39 29.58
C GLY A 417 -31.10 -32.85 29.88
N PRO A 418 -32.41 -33.16 29.91
CA PRO A 418 -32.91 -34.53 30.10
C PRO A 418 -32.48 -35.46 28.96
N THR A 419 -32.29 -36.74 29.27
CA THR A 419 -32.01 -37.78 28.27
C THR A 419 -33.26 -38.04 27.42
N TRP A 420 -33.05 -38.39 26.15
CA TRP A 420 -34.13 -38.76 25.23
C TRP A 420 -34.43 -40.25 25.23
N LYS A 421 -33.56 -41.08 25.80
CA LYS A 421 -33.77 -42.53 25.86
C LYS A 421 -35.00 -42.86 26.69
N GLY A 422 -35.98 -43.51 26.06
CA GLY A 422 -37.24 -43.91 26.68
C GLY A 422 -38.15 -42.71 27.04
N LEU A 423 -37.86 -41.51 26.54
CA LEU A 423 -38.61 -40.30 26.91
C LEU A 423 -40.02 -40.32 26.32
N PHE A 424 -40.16 -40.70 25.04
CA PHE A 424 -41.45 -40.62 24.36
C PHE A 424 -42.51 -41.51 25.03
N GLY A 425 -43.65 -40.91 25.38
CA GLY A 425 -44.73 -41.58 26.10
C GLY A 425 -44.52 -41.75 27.60
N HIS A 426 -43.38 -41.34 28.15
CA HIS A 426 -43.11 -41.35 29.60
C HIS A 426 -43.77 -40.15 30.30
N GLN A 427 -44.10 -40.28 31.59
CA GLN A 427 -44.55 -39.14 32.40
C GLN A 427 -43.36 -38.29 32.85
N VAL A 428 -43.43 -36.99 32.56
CA VAL A 428 -42.43 -36.00 32.91
C VAL A 428 -43.03 -35.08 33.98
N THR A 429 -42.35 -34.98 35.12
CA THR A 429 -42.68 -33.99 36.16
C THR A 429 -42.00 -32.67 35.84
N LEU A 430 -42.75 -31.58 35.82
CA LEU A 430 -42.26 -30.23 35.57
C LEU A 430 -41.82 -29.54 36.86
N SER A 431 -41.07 -28.44 36.73
CA SER A 431 -40.55 -27.66 37.86
C SER A 431 -41.63 -27.07 38.77
N ASP A 432 -42.86 -26.90 38.26
CA ASP A 432 -44.03 -26.45 39.03
C ASP A 432 -44.78 -27.59 39.75
N GLY A 433 -44.30 -28.83 39.60
CA GLY A 433 -44.88 -30.04 40.21
C GLY A 433 -46.00 -30.68 39.39
N THR A 434 -46.40 -30.09 38.26
CA THR A 434 -47.36 -30.72 37.33
C THR A 434 -46.71 -31.87 36.57
N GLN A 435 -47.52 -32.82 36.10
CA GLN A 435 -47.05 -33.96 35.32
C GLN A 435 -47.69 -33.94 33.93
N VAL A 436 -46.86 -34.15 32.92
CA VAL A 436 -47.26 -34.21 31.50
C VAL A 436 -46.71 -35.48 30.87
N VAL A 437 -47.38 -36.00 29.84
CA VAL A 437 -46.83 -37.09 29.04
C VAL A 437 -45.95 -36.49 27.95
N ALA A 438 -44.75 -37.05 27.74
CA ALA A 438 -43.88 -36.62 26.65
C ALA A 438 -44.36 -37.16 25.30
N ASP A 439 -45.47 -36.60 24.82
CA ASP A 439 -46.03 -36.84 23.49
C ASP A 439 -45.46 -35.86 22.43
N GLU A 440 -45.91 -35.98 21.19
CA GLU A 440 -45.43 -35.15 20.08
C GLU A 440 -45.69 -33.65 20.32
N ALA A 441 -46.81 -33.30 20.96
CA ALA A 441 -47.15 -31.92 21.26
C ALA A 441 -46.23 -31.33 22.33
N TYR A 442 -45.96 -32.09 23.39
CA TYR A 442 -44.99 -31.70 24.41
C TYR A 442 -43.59 -31.53 23.83
N LEU A 443 -43.13 -32.46 23.01
CA LEU A 443 -41.79 -32.38 22.39
C LEU A 443 -41.70 -31.18 21.43
N GLY A 444 -42.72 -30.96 20.60
CA GLY A 444 -42.80 -29.80 19.71
C GLY A 444 -42.78 -28.47 20.46
N GLU A 445 -43.60 -28.32 21.51
CA GLU A 445 -43.61 -27.13 22.36
C GLU A 445 -42.25 -26.94 23.05
N SER A 446 -41.64 -28.01 23.56
CA SER A 446 -40.35 -27.93 24.26
C SER A 446 -39.18 -27.55 23.34
N ILE A 447 -39.25 -27.88 22.05
CA ILE A 447 -38.22 -27.49 21.06
C ILE A 447 -38.43 -26.06 20.58
N LEU A 448 -39.68 -25.68 20.28
CA LEU A 448 -40.02 -24.35 19.73
C LEU A 448 -40.04 -23.25 20.79
N ASN A 449 -40.44 -23.58 22.02
CA ASN A 449 -40.55 -22.67 23.16
C ASN A 449 -39.90 -23.28 24.43
N PRO A 450 -38.56 -23.39 24.49
CA PRO A 450 -37.88 -24.17 25.53
C PRO A 450 -38.18 -23.77 26.97
N SER A 451 -38.41 -22.48 27.22
CA SER A 451 -38.68 -21.95 28.56
C SER A 451 -40.13 -22.17 29.04
N ALA A 452 -41.00 -22.75 28.20
CA ALA A 452 -42.41 -22.92 28.54
C ALA A 452 -42.65 -24.05 29.56
N ARG A 453 -41.89 -25.15 29.47
CA ARG A 453 -42.14 -26.40 30.24
C ARG A 453 -40.84 -27.02 30.75
N ILE A 454 -40.28 -26.46 31.82
CA ILE A 454 -39.01 -26.94 32.39
C ILE A 454 -39.22 -28.24 33.18
N VAL A 455 -38.44 -29.27 32.84
CA VAL A 455 -38.43 -30.56 33.55
C VAL A 455 -37.84 -30.40 34.95
N GLN A 456 -38.45 -31.05 35.94
CA GLN A 456 -37.98 -31.01 37.32
C GLN A 456 -36.52 -31.49 37.42
N GLY A 457 -35.68 -30.70 38.09
CA GLY A 457 -34.25 -30.98 38.26
C GLY A 457 -33.34 -30.34 37.20
N PHE A 458 -33.89 -29.70 36.18
CA PHE A 458 -33.13 -28.96 35.15
C PHE A 458 -33.33 -27.44 35.25
N GLN A 459 -32.35 -26.68 34.76
CA GLN A 459 -32.42 -25.21 34.67
C GLN A 459 -32.85 -24.78 33.26
N ASP A 460 -33.43 -23.59 33.16
CA ASP A 460 -33.80 -22.95 31.89
C ASP A 460 -32.53 -22.43 31.17
N LEU A 461 -31.82 -23.36 30.51
CA LEU A 461 -30.56 -23.09 29.81
C LEU A 461 -30.65 -23.37 28.30
N MET A 462 -31.77 -23.91 27.81
CA MET A 462 -31.95 -24.20 26.39
C MET A 462 -32.17 -22.88 25.61
N PRO A 463 -31.36 -22.58 24.59
CA PRO A 463 -31.47 -21.32 23.85
C PRO A 463 -32.87 -21.10 23.24
N ALA A 464 -33.48 -19.95 23.48
CA ALA A 464 -34.82 -19.63 22.95
C ALA A 464 -34.90 -19.61 21.41
N ASN A 465 -33.75 -19.44 20.74
CA ASN A 465 -33.64 -19.46 19.28
C ASN A 465 -33.08 -20.78 18.73
N ILE A 466 -33.03 -21.87 19.51
CA ILE A 466 -32.45 -23.16 19.08
C ILE A 466 -33.14 -23.72 17.84
N ALA A 467 -34.45 -23.51 17.70
CA ALA A 467 -35.25 -23.93 16.55
C ALA A 467 -35.41 -22.83 15.48
N ALA A 468 -34.65 -21.73 15.57
CA ALA A 468 -34.74 -20.65 14.59
C ALA A 468 -34.33 -21.16 13.19
N GLY A 469 -35.27 -21.07 12.24
CA GLY A 469 -35.07 -21.58 10.88
C GLY A 469 -35.27 -23.09 10.73
N MET A 470 -35.80 -23.78 11.74
CA MET A 470 -36.25 -25.17 11.63
C MET A 470 -37.60 -25.22 10.88
N THR A 471 -37.72 -26.12 9.91
CA THR A 471 -38.97 -26.39 9.19
C THR A 471 -39.84 -27.39 9.94
N ASP A 472 -41.14 -27.41 9.65
CA ASP A 472 -42.08 -28.38 10.25
C ASP A 472 -41.65 -29.84 10.02
N GLN A 473 -41.11 -30.15 8.83
CA GLN A 473 -40.60 -31.48 8.52
C GLN A 473 -39.36 -31.83 9.36
N GLN A 474 -38.44 -30.88 9.55
CA GLN A 474 -37.26 -31.08 10.40
C GLN A 474 -37.65 -31.33 11.86
N LEU A 475 -38.62 -30.58 12.37
CA LEU A 475 -39.16 -30.80 13.71
C LEU A 475 -39.78 -32.20 13.84
N ALA A 476 -40.61 -32.59 12.87
CA ALA A 476 -41.23 -33.91 12.84
C ALA A 476 -40.20 -35.04 12.78
N ASP A 477 -39.17 -34.92 11.95
CA ASP A 477 -38.09 -35.92 11.87
C ASP A 477 -37.33 -36.01 13.21
N VAL A 478 -37.00 -34.89 13.86
CA VAL A 478 -36.34 -34.89 15.18
C VAL A 478 -37.21 -35.60 16.23
N ILE A 479 -38.52 -35.36 16.22
CA ILE A 479 -39.47 -36.07 17.10
C ILE A 479 -39.49 -37.57 16.78
N GLU A 480 -39.43 -37.95 15.51
CA GLU A 480 -39.40 -39.36 15.11
C GLU A 480 -38.11 -40.07 15.53
N PHE A 481 -36.99 -39.34 15.50
CA PHE A 481 -35.75 -39.81 16.10
C PHE A 481 -35.90 -40.02 17.61
N ILE A 482 -36.47 -39.07 18.37
CA ILE A 482 -36.71 -39.23 19.81
C ILE A 482 -37.60 -40.45 20.08
N LYS A 483 -38.65 -40.67 19.27
CA LYS A 483 -39.54 -41.84 19.36
C LYS A 483 -38.82 -43.17 19.15
N SER A 484 -37.76 -43.18 18.33
CA SER A 484 -36.96 -44.38 18.07
C SER A 484 -36.11 -44.82 19.27
N LEU A 485 -35.79 -43.89 20.19
CA LEU A 485 -34.93 -44.12 21.35
C LEU A 485 -35.73 -44.73 22.51
N LYS A 486 -35.77 -46.06 22.59
CA LYS A 486 -36.49 -46.81 23.62
C LYS A 486 -35.71 -47.01 24.91
#